data_AF-A0AAW3FT40-F1
#
_entry.id   AF-A0AAW3FT40-F1
#
_cell.length_a   1.000
_cell.length_b   1.000
_cell.length_c   1.000
_cell.angle_alpha   90.00
_cell.angle_beta   90.00
_cell.angle_gamma   90.00
#
_symmetry.space_group_name_H-M   'P 1'
#
loop_
_entity.id
_entity.type
_entity.pdbx_description
1 polymer ?
#
loop_
_entity_poly.entity_id
_entity_poly.type
_entity_poly.pdbx_seq_one_letter_code
_entity_poly.pdbx_strand_id
1 'polypeptide(L)'
;ELKNFRQLHSKTPGHPEVGYTAGVETTTGPLGQGIANAVGMAIAEKTLAAQFNRPGHDIVDHYTYAFMGDGCMMEGISHEVCSLAGTLKLGKLVAFYDDNGISIDGHVEGWFTDDTAKRFEAYGWHVVRGVDGHDADAIKRAVEEARAVTDKPSLLMCKTIIGFGSPNKAGTHDSHGAPLGDAEIALTREALGWKHAPFDIPSDIYAQWDAKEAGQAKEAAWNEKFAAYAKAFPQEAAEFTRRMKGEMPSDFDAKANEFIAKLQANPAKIASRKASQNAIEAFGPLLPEFLGGSADLAPSNLTLWSGSKPINEDAAGNYIHYGVREFGMTAIANGIALHGGFLPYTSTFLMFVEYARNAVRMAALMKQRQVMVYTHDS
;
A
#
# COMPACT_ATOMS: atom_id res chain seq x y z
N GLU A 1 7.38 -9.91 23.47
CA GLU A 1 7.52 -9.83 22.00
C GLU A 1 8.94 -9.55 21.53
N LEU A 2 9.52 -8.34 21.66
CA LEU A 2 10.85 -8.02 21.09
C LEU A 2 11.98 -9.01 21.47
N LYS A 3 12.04 -9.49 22.72
CA LYS A 3 13.00 -10.51 23.19
C LYS A 3 12.81 -11.88 22.52
N ASN A 4 11.65 -12.10 21.89
CA ASN A 4 11.26 -13.33 21.19
C ASN A 4 11.26 -13.13 19.66
N PHE A 5 11.99 -12.14 19.13
CA PHE A 5 12.11 -11.95 17.68
C PHE A 5 12.53 -13.25 16.97
N ARG A 6 11.83 -13.57 15.87
CA ARG A 6 12.00 -14.81 15.07
C ARG A 6 11.76 -16.13 15.83
N GLN A 7 11.20 -16.08 17.04
CA GLN A 7 10.78 -17.29 17.75
C GLN A 7 9.38 -17.72 17.33
N LEU A 8 9.13 -19.03 17.38
CA LEU A 8 7.86 -19.64 17.02
C LEU A 8 6.69 -18.97 17.77
N HIS A 9 5.64 -18.60 17.03
CA HIS A 9 4.41 -17.96 17.53
C HIS A 9 4.59 -16.58 18.19
N SER A 10 5.76 -15.95 18.10
CA SER A 10 5.93 -14.57 18.55
C SER A 10 5.14 -13.58 17.67
N LYS A 11 4.83 -12.40 18.21
CA LYS A 11 4.29 -11.27 17.43
C LYS A 11 5.39 -10.42 16.78
N THR A 12 6.57 -11.01 16.57
CA THR A 12 7.74 -10.36 15.97
C THR A 12 8.42 -11.34 14.99
N PRO A 13 7.71 -11.73 13.90
CA PRO A 13 8.26 -12.60 12.87
C PRO A 13 9.45 -11.94 12.14
N GLY A 14 10.20 -12.74 11.37
CA GLY A 14 11.42 -12.28 10.70
C GLY A 14 11.21 -11.21 9.63
N HIS A 15 10.01 -11.16 9.06
CA HIS A 15 9.48 -10.05 8.26
C HIS A 15 8.11 -9.67 8.83
N PRO A 16 7.67 -8.40 8.75
CA PRO A 16 6.38 -7.98 9.32
C PRO A 16 5.20 -8.71 8.68
N GLU A 17 4.21 -9.10 9.48
CA GLU A 17 3.00 -9.80 9.02
C GLU A 17 1.73 -9.11 9.53
N VAL A 18 0.85 -8.70 8.61
CA VAL A 18 -0.46 -8.12 8.95
C VAL A 18 -1.32 -9.15 9.70
N GLY A 19 -2.03 -8.70 10.73
CA GLY A 19 -2.87 -9.54 11.59
C GLY A 19 -2.12 -10.30 12.69
N TYR A 20 -0.78 -10.35 12.66
CA TYR A 20 0.03 -10.93 13.75
C TYR A 20 0.46 -9.87 14.76
N THR A 21 0.78 -8.66 14.29
CA THR A 21 1.37 -7.58 15.08
C THR A 21 0.50 -6.33 14.99
N ALA A 22 0.11 -5.76 16.13
CA ALA A 22 -0.67 -4.52 16.15
C ALA A 22 0.13 -3.37 15.52
N GLY A 23 -0.49 -2.65 14.58
CA GLY A 23 0.13 -1.54 13.85
C GLY A 23 0.94 -1.94 12.60
N VAL A 24 1.01 -3.23 12.24
CA VAL A 24 1.57 -3.66 10.95
C VAL A 24 0.47 -3.65 9.90
N GLU A 25 0.59 -2.75 8.91
CA GLU A 25 -0.45 -2.50 7.90
C GLU A 25 -0.44 -3.50 6.74
N THR A 26 0.71 -4.09 6.43
CA THR A 26 0.86 -5.05 5.33
C THR A 26 1.99 -6.03 5.60
N THR A 27 1.90 -7.24 5.05
CA THR A 27 3.01 -8.19 5.08
C THR A 27 4.02 -7.84 3.99
N THR A 28 5.25 -7.52 4.37
CA THR A 28 6.36 -7.23 3.43
C THR A 28 7.47 -8.29 3.55
N GLY A 29 8.56 -8.11 2.81
CA GLY A 29 9.66 -9.08 2.69
C GLY A 29 10.04 -9.30 1.23
N PRO A 30 9.11 -9.79 0.38
CA PRO A 30 9.29 -9.74 -1.07
C PRO A 30 9.45 -8.28 -1.54
N LEU A 31 10.64 -7.95 -2.05
CA LEU A 31 11.03 -6.59 -2.41
C LEU A 31 10.08 -5.98 -3.45
N GLY A 32 9.89 -4.67 -3.40
CA GLY A 32 9.01 -3.92 -4.30
C GLY A 32 7.50 -4.01 -4.02
N GLN A 33 7.00 -5.09 -3.39
CA GLN A 33 5.55 -5.20 -3.13
C GLN A 33 5.04 -4.25 -2.04
N GLY A 34 5.89 -3.84 -1.09
CA GLY A 34 5.52 -2.86 -0.08
C GLY A 34 5.15 -1.50 -0.67
N ILE A 35 5.94 -0.97 -1.61
CA ILE A 35 5.61 0.29 -2.31
C ILE A 35 4.38 0.11 -3.21
N ALA A 36 4.18 -1.06 -3.82
CA ALA A 36 2.95 -1.36 -4.56
C ALA A 36 1.70 -1.34 -3.66
N ASN A 37 1.76 -1.92 -2.45
CA ASN A 37 0.66 -1.84 -1.50
C ASN A 37 0.42 -0.39 -1.05
N ALA A 38 1.47 0.38 -0.80
CA ALA A 38 1.35 1.80 -0.44
C ALA A 38 0.68 2.64 -1.56
N VAL A 39 1.01 2.38 -2.83
CA VAL A 39 0.29 2.99 -3.97
C VAL A 39 -1.19 2.62 -3.93
N GLY A 40 -1.54 1.37 -3.63
CA GLY A 40 -2.93 0.94 -3.45
C GLY A 40 -3.65 1.63 -2.28
N MET A 41 -2.99 1.78 -1.14
CA MET A 41 -3.53 2.51 0.01
C MET A 41 -3.78 3.99 -0.32
N ALA A 42 -2.86 4.64 -1.04
CA ALA A 42 -3.03 6.03 -1.48
C ALA A 42 -4.13 6.19 -2.54
N ILE A 43 -4.32 5.21 -3.44
CA ILE A 43 -5.45 5.18 -4.36
C ILE A 43 -6.76 5.05 -3.58
N ALA A 44 -6.81 4.15 -2.59
CA ALA A 44 -7.99 3.96 -1.76
C ALA A 44 -8.36 5.22 -0.98
N GLU A 45 -7.39 5.88 -0.32
CA GLU A 45 -7.63 7.15 0.39
C GLU A 45 -8.22 8.20 -0.54
N LYS A 46 -7.58 8.44 -1.69
CA LYS A 46 -8.02 9.45 -2.67
C LYS A 46 -9.42 9.18 -3.21
N THR A 47 -9.69 7.91 -3.53
CA THR A 47 -10.99 7.49 -4.08
C THR A 47 -12.09 7.58 -3.03
N LEU A 48 -11.80 7.15 -1.79
CA LEU A 48 -12.77 7.19 -0.69
C LEU A 48 -13.06 8.63 -0.25
N ALA A 49 -12.05 9.50 -0.21
CA ALA A 49 -12.22 10.92 0.02
C ALA A 49 -13.12 11.55 -1.04
N ALA A 50 -12.89 11.28 -2.33
CA ALA A 50 -13.72 11.79 -3.41
C ALA A 50 -15.17 11.28 -3.34
N GLN A 51 -15.39 10.05 -2.86
CA GLN A 51 -16.73 9.48 -2.71
C GLN A 51 -17.49 10.02 -1.50
N PHE A 52 -16.82 10.21 -0.35
CA PHE A 52 -17.47 10.46 0.93
C PHE A 52 -17.31 11.86 1.49
N ASN A 53 -16.22 12.58 1.21
CA ASN A 53 -16.09 13.95 1.71
C ASN A 53 -17.18 14.84 1.11
N ARG A 54 -17.58 15.84 1.88
CA ARG A 54 -18.62 16.82 1.52
C ARG A 54 -18.15 18.22 1.93
N PRO A 55 -18.67 19.31 1.36
CA PRO A 55 -18.31 20.65 1.80
C PRO A 55 -18.45 20.83 3.31
N GLY A 56 -17.34 21.15 3.99
CA GLY A 56 -17.28 21.28 5.46
C GLY A 56 -17.12 19.97 6.23
N HIS A 57 -17.01 18.83 5.55
CA HIS A 57 -16.87 17.50 6.16
C HIS A 57 -15.84 16.64 5.40
N ASP A 58 -14.57 16.79 5.76
CA ASP A 58 -13.49 15.93 5.28
C ASP A 58 -13.25 14.81 6.30
N ILE A 59 -13.93 13.68 6.09
CA ILE A 59 -13.85 12.50 6.97
C ILE A 59 -12.76 11.51 6.55
N VAL A 60 -12.29 11.59 5.31
CA VAL A 60 -11.10 10.87 4.82
C VAL A 60 -10.04 11.90 4.45
N ASP A 61 -8.96 11.92 5.23
CA ASP A 61 -7.82 12.82 5.02
C ASP A 61 -6.58 12.29 5.74
N HIS A 62 -5.85 11.37 5.11
CA HIS A 62 -4.63 10.80 5.69
C HIS A 62 -3.55 10.56 4.64
N TYR A 63 -2.30 10.46 5.12
CA TYR A 63 -1.14 10.20 4.26
C TYR A 63 -0.82 8.71 4.20
N THR A 64 -0.15 8.32 3.13
CA THR A 64 0.53 7.03 3.01
C THR A 64 2.03 7.25 2.96
N TYR A 65 2.75 6.72 3.95
CA TYR A 65 4.21 6.77 4.02
C TYR A 65 4.82 5.39 3.73
N ALA A 66 5.89 5.35 2.94
CA ALA A 66 6.58 4.11 2.60
C ALA A 66 8.10 4.26 2.74
N PHE A 67 8.76 3.27 3.33
CA PHE A 67 10.22 3.12 3.27
C PHE A 67 10.58 2.09 2.22
N MET A 68 11.65 2.35 1.47
CA MET A 68 12.16 1.46 0.43
C MET A 68 13.68 1.61 0.30
N GLY A 69 14.38 0.54 -0.10
CA GLY A 69 15.82 0.56 -0.39
C GLY A 69 16.13 0.18 -1.84
N ASP A 70 17.41 0.00 -2.17
CA ASP A 70 17.89 -0.33 -3.52
C ASP A 70 17.20 -1.56 -4.12
N GLY A 71 17.01 -2.61 -3.29
CA GLY A 71 16.33 -3.83 -3.71
C GLY A 71 14.91 -3.57 -4.24
N CYS A 72 14.17 -2.65 -3.62
CA CYS A 72 12.86 -2.24 -4.14
C CYS A 72 12.97 -1.42 -5.43
N MET A 73 14.01 -0.59 -5.57
CA MET A 73 14.20 0.26 -6.75
C MET A 73 14.59 -0.54 -7.99
N MET A 74 15.35 -1.62 -7.82
CA MET A 74 15.75 -2.53 -8.90
C MET A 74 14.60 -3.42 -9.37
N GLU A 75 13.67 -3.79 -8.48
CA GLU A 75 12.53 -4.63 -8.84
C GLU A 75 11.60 -3.93 -9.85
N GLY A 76 11.26 -4.66 -10.92
CA GLY A 76 10.44 -4.12 -12.02
C GLY A 76 9.05 -3.65 -11.58
N ILE A 77 8.48 -4.25 -10.52
CA ILE A 77 7.20 -3.82 -9.95
C ILE A 77 7.24 -2.36 -9.47
N SER A 78 8.41 -1.84 -9.06
CA SER A 78 8.53 -0.43 -8.66
C SER A 78 8.34 0.52 -9.84
N HIS A 79 8.82 0.16 -11.03
CA HIS A 79 8.55 0.92 -12.25
C HIS A 79 7.05 0.95 -12.53
N GLU A 80 6.39 -0.21 -12.50
CA GLU A 80 4.95 -0.33 -12.77
C GLU A 80 4.13 0.60 -11.87
N VAL A 81 4.29 0.46 -10.55
CA VAL A 81 3.42 1.14 -9.58
C VAL A 81 3.77 2.61 -9.40
N CYS A 82 5.06 2.98 -9.47
CA CYS A 82 5.45 4.39 -9.38
C CYS A 82 5.09 5.16 -10.66
N SER A 83 5.17 4.53 -11.83
CA SER A 83 4.66 5.11 -13.08
C SER A 83 3.15 5.39 -12.99
N LEU A 84 2.36 4.43 -12.50
CA LEU A 84 0.91 4.62 -12.34
C LEU A 84 0.58 5.66 -11.27
N ALA A 85 1.28 5.67 -10.13
CA ALA A 85 1.09 6.64 -9.06
C ALA A 85 1.31 8.09 -9.54
N GLY A 86 2.28 8.30 -10.42
CA GLY A 86 2.52 9.59 -11.06
C GLY A 86 1.37 10.02 -11.95
N THR A 87 0.90 9.12 -12.83
CA THR A 87 -0.30 9.35 -13.67
C THR A 87 -1.53 9.71 -12.81
N LEU A 88 -1.72 9.02 -11.70
CA LEU A 88 -2.86 9.21 -10.80
C LEU A 88 -2.69 10.39 -9.83
N LYS A 89 -1.57 11.11 -9.85
CA LYS A 89 -1.32 12.30 -9.02
C LYS A 89 -1.62 12.06 -7.54
N LEU A 90 -0.95 11.05 -6.96
CA LEU A 90 -1.15 10.65 -5.56
C LEU A 90 -0.37 11.56 -4.59
N GLY A 91 -0.81 12.80 -4.41
CA GLY A 91 -0.12 13.82 -3.59
C GLY A 91 0.09 13.49 -2.11
N LYS A 92 -0.68 12.53 -1.57
CA LYS A 92 -0.54 12.06 -0.18
C LYS A 92 0.33 10.82 -0.04
N LEU A 93 0.95 10.33 -1.12
CA LEU A 93 1.96 9.29 -1.10
C LEU A 93 3.35 9.90 -0.98
N VAL A 94 4.04 9.59 0.11
CA VAL A 94 5.41 10.05 0.37
C VAL A 94 6.30 8.84 0.65
N ALA A 95 7.25 8.59 -0.25
CA ALA A 95 8.21 7.51 -0.13
C ALA A 95 9.58 8.03 0.31
N PHE A 96 10.22 7.31 1.21
CA PHE A 96 11.60 7.54 1.64
C PHE A 96 12.46 6.44 1.06
N TYR A 97 13.45 6.84 0.27
CA TYR A 97 14.45 5.94 -0.28
C TYR A 97 15.67 5.95 0.64
N ASP A 98 15.94 4.80 1.27
CA ASP A 98 17.16 4.52 2.00
C ASP A 98 18.31 4.31 1.00
N ASP A 99 18.93 5.43 0.62
CA ASP A 99 19.95 5.51 -0.42
C ASP A 99 21.34 5.33 0.23
N ASN A 100 21.64 4.09 0.59
CA ASN A 100 22.82 3.73 1.39
C ASN A 100 23.99 3.16 0.57
N GLY A 101 23.77 2.85 -0.73
CA GLY A 101 24.79 2.37 -1.67
C GLY A 101 25.19 0.90 -1.52
N ILE A 102 24.46 0.10 -0.75
CA ILE A 102 24.79 -1.30 -0.45
C ILE A 102 23.58 -2.22 -0.74
N SER A 103 23.85 -3.32 -1.45
CA SER A 103 22.98 -4.50 -1.49
C SER A 103 23.68 -5.72 -0.89
N ILE A 104 23.06 -6.90 -0.97
CA ILE A 104 23.61 -8.15 -0.42
C ILE A 104 25.00 -8.47 -1.02
N ASP A 105 25.18 -8.24 -2.33
CA ASP A 105 26.42 -8.57 -3.03
C ASP A 105 27.52 -7.50 -2.84
N GLY A 106 27.23 -6.41 -2.12
CA GLY A 106 28.18 -5.33 -1.83
C GLY A 106 27.73 -3.97 -2.38
N HIS A 107 28.72 -3.21 -2.85
CA HIS A 107 28.56 -1.88 -3.44
C HIS A 107 27.73 -1.94 -4.73
N VAL A 108 26.64 -1.17 -4.79
CA VAL A 108 25.61 -1.31 -5.81
C VAL A 108 26.05 -0.91 -7.22
N GLU A 109 27.13 -0.13 -7.36
CA GLU A 109 27.59 0.43 -8.64
C GLU A 109 27.95 -0.65 -9.68
N GLY A 110 28.18 -1.89 -9.25
CA GLY A 110 28.41 -3.03 -10.14
C GLY A 110 27.17 -3.49 -10.92
N TRP A 111 25.96 -3.19 -10.44
CA TRP A 111 24.70 -3.69 -11.04
C TRP A 111 23.53 -2.69 -11.01
N PHE A 112 23.63 -1.59 -10.28
CA PHE A 112 22.59 -0.56 -10.18
C PHE A 112 23.21 0.83 -10.24
N THR A 113 23.01 1.51 -11.38
CA THR A 113 23.60 2.83 -11.69
C THR A 113 22.56 3.81 -12.25
N ASP A 114 21.27 3.56 -12.01
CA ASP A 114 20.20 4.46 -12.41
C ASP A 114 20.39 5.85 -11.80
N ASP A 115 20.16 6.90 -12.58
CA ASP A 115 19.77 8.19 -12.01
C ASP A 115 18.33 8.06 -11.50
N THR A 116 18.21 7.50 -10.29
CA THR A 116 16.91 7.21 -9.66
C THR A 116 16.05 8.47 -9.53
N ALA A 117 16.67 9.61 -9.27
CA ALA A 117 15.96 10.87 -9.18
C ALA A 117 15.30 11.24 -10.52
N LYS A 118 16.07 11.21 -11.62
CA LYS A 118 15.53 11.48 -12.97
C LYS A 118 14.47 10.46 -13.38
N ARG A 119 14.64 9.19 -13.00
CA ARG A 119 13.64 8.13 -13.24
C ARG A 119 12.29 8.49 -12.61
N PHE A 120 12.28 8.95 -11.35
CA PHE A 120 11.06 9.33 -10.65
C PHE A 120 10.48 10.65 -11.16
N GLU A 121 11.31 11.62 -11.52
CA GLU A 121 10.85 12.83 -12.21
C GLU A 121 10.18 12.51 -13.54
N ALA A 122 10.70 11.54 -14.30
CA ALA A 122 10.08 11.07 -15.55
C ALA A 122 8.71 10.41 -15.32
N TYR A 123 8.45 9.85 -14.13
CA TYR A 123 7.11 9.39 -13.75
C TYR A 123 6.19 10.53 -13.32
N GLY A 124 6.68 11.76 -13.17
CA GLY A 124 5.90 12.91 -12.68
C GLY A 124 5.88 13.04 -11.15
N TRP A 125 6.83 12.43 -10.45
CA TRP A 125 6.97 12.59 -9.00
C TRP A 125 7.68 13.90 -8.64
N HIS A 126 7.39 14.40 -7.44
CA HIS A 126 8.23 15.37 -6.76
C HIS A 126 9.42 14.64 -6.11
N VAL A 127 10.64 15.13 -6.28
CA VAL A 127 11.85 14.45 -5.79
C VAL A 127 12.72 15.40 -4.98
N VAL A 128 12.93 15.09 -3.70
CA VAL A 128 13.87 15.80 -2.83
C VAL A 128 15.19 15.04 -2.81
N ARG A 129 16.23 15.62 -3.42
CA ARG A 129 17.56 14.99 -3.55
C ARG A 129 18.45 15.32 -2.36
N GLY A 130 19.36 14.41 -2.03
CA GLY A 130 20.48 14.67 -1.12
C GLY A 130 20.04 15.00 0.30
N VAL A 131 18.94 14.42 0.76
CA VAL A 131 18.51 14.55 2.16
C VAL A 131 19.53 13.79 3.01
N ASP A 132 20.19 14.47 3.94
CA ASP A 132 21.01 13.78 4.94
C ASP A 132 20.08 12.97 5.85
N GLY A 133 20.12 11.65 5.73
CA GLY A 133 19.27 10.73 6.47
C GLY A 133 19.66 10.57 7.94
N HIS A 134 20.72 11.23 8.40
CA HIS A 134 21.13 11.30 9.81
C HIS A 134 20.95 12.69 10.43
N ASP A 135 20.43 13.66 9.67
CA ASP A 135 20.05 14.99 10.16
C ASP A 135 18.51 15.10 10.27
N ALA A 136 18.03 15.13 11.51
CA ALA A 136 16.60 15.23 11.82
C ALA A 136 15.94 16.49 11.23
N ASP A 137 16.65 17.63 11.17
CA ASP A 137 16.12 18.87 10.61
C ASP A 137 16.06 18.81 9.09
N ALA A 138 17.03 18.15 8.44
CA ALA A 138 17.00 17.90 7.00
C ALA A 138 15.82 17.01 6.60
N ILE A 139 15.61 15.91 7.32
CA ILE A 139 14.47 15.01 7.08
C ILE A 139 13.15 15.76 7.31
N LYS A 140 13.04 16.52 8.40
CA LYS A 140 11.84 17.29 8.71
C LYS A 140 11.48 18.27 7.59
N ARG A 141 12.44 19.07 7.11
CA ARG A 141 12.23 20.00 5.99
C ARG A 141 11.76 19.28 4.73
N ALA A 142 12.37 18.14 4.40
CA ALA A 142 12.01 17.35 3.23
C ALA A 142 10.57 16.81 3.34
N VAL A 143 10.15 16.37 4.53
CA VAL A 143 8.76 15.91 4.78
C VAL A 143 7.76 17.07 4.68
N GLU A 144 8.10 18.24 5.23
CA GLU A 144 7.25 19.44 5.14
C GLU A 144 7.09 19.89 3.68
N GLU A 145 8.17 19.91 2.90
CA GLU A 145 8.17 20.20 1.47
C GLU A 145 7.29 19.20 0.70
N ALA A 146 7.49 17.90 0.94
CA ALA A 146 6.70 16.86 0.29
C ALA A 146 5.20 16.96 0.61
N ARG A 147 4.84 17.26 1.86
CA ARG A 147 3.43 17.41 2.27
C ARG A 147 2.76 18.65 1.66
N ALA A 148 3.54 19.66 1.28
CA ALA A 148 3.04 20.86 0.60
C ALA A 148 2.77 20.63 -0.89
N VAL A 149 3.35 19.58 -1.50
CA VAL A 149 3.09 19.20 -2.89
C VAL A 149 1.88 18.26 -2.95
N THR A 150 0.72 18.80 -3.34
CA THR A 150 -0.55 18.05 -3.27
C THR A 150 -0.96 17.35 -4.56
N ASP A 151 -0.27 17.62 -5.68
CA ASP A 151 -0.63 17.12 -7.01
C ASP A 151 0.35 16.08 -7.57
N LYS A 152 1.37 15.69 -6.80
CA LYS A 152 2.37 14.69 -7.16
C LYS A 152 2.77 13.83 -5.96
N PRO A 153 2.93 12.51 -6.14
CA PRO A 153 3.61 11.72 -5.12
C PRO A 153 5.06 12.21 -4.93
N SER A 154 5.60 12.05 -3.73
CA SER A 154 6.94 12.53 -3.38
C SER A 154 7.92 11.40 -3.07
N LEU A 155 9.14 11.50 -3.59
CA LEU A 155 10.28 10.65 -3.24
C LEU A 155 11.35 11.49 -2.51
N LEU A 156 11.67 11.11 -1.28
CA LEU A 156 12.74 11.72 -0.50
C LEU A 156 13.96 10.79 -0.58
N MET A 157 15.03 11.26 -1.21
CA MET A 157 16.26 10.50 -1.36
C MET A 157 17.15 10.74 -0.14
N CYS A 158 17.03 9.86 0.85
CA CYS A 158 17.74 9.93 2.12
C CYS A 158 19.07 9.20 2.00
N LYS A 159 20.17 9.97 1.97
CA LYS A 159 21.52 9.42 2.04
C LYS A 159 21.78 8.94 3.46
N THR A 160 22.01 7.64 3.63
CA THR A 160 22.25 7.02 4.93
C THR A 160 23.52 6.17 4.87
N ILE A 161 23.88 5.58 6.02
CA ILE A 161 24.98 4.64 6.14
C ILE A 161 24.36 3.39 6.75
N ILE A 162 24.32 2.28 6.01
CA ILE A 162 23.84 1.01 6.54
C ILE A 162 24.68 0.62 7.77
N GLY A 163 24.03 0.14 8.83
CA GLY A 163 24.72 -0.20 10.08
C GLY A 163 25.31 1.00 10.84
N PHE A 164 24.77 2.23 10.64
CA PHE A 164 25.21 3.44 11.32
C PHE A 164 25.49 3.22 12.82
N GLY A 165 26.65 3.71 13.26
CA GLY A 165 27.16 3.54 14.62
C GLY A 165 28.09 2.34 14.81
N SER A 166 28.04 1.32 13.94
CA SER A 166 28.94 0.15 14.02
C SER A 166 30.33 0.49 13.48
N PRO A 167 31.40 0.53 14.31
CA PRO A 167 32.69 1.01 13.84
C PRO A 167 33.32 0.14 12.74
N ASN A 168 33.07 -1.16 12.74
CA ASN A 168 33.71 -2.09 11.81
C ASN A 168 32.78 -2.59 10.69
N LYS A 169 31.47 -2.36 10.79
CA LYS A 169 30.46 -2.86 9.83
C LYS A 169 29.57 -1.77 9.21
N ALA A 170 29.66 -0.51 9.67
CA ALA A 170 28.93 0.58 9.03
C ALA A 170 29.42 0.77 7.58
N GLY A 171 28.47 0.95 6.66
CA GLY A 171 28.77 1.12 5.23
C GLY A 171 29.18 -0.17 4.50
N THR A 172 29.05 -1.35 5.12
CA THR A 172 29.40 -2.63 4.50
C THR A 172 28.19 -3.57 4.42
N HIS A 173 28.21 -4.49 3.44
CA HIS A 173 27.17 -5.51 3.27
C HIS A 173 27.09 -6.49 4.46
N ASP A 174 28.14 -6.60 5.28
CA ASP A 174 28.16 -7.48 6.47
C ASP A 174 27.17 -7.04 7.56
N SER A 175 26.70 -5.79 7.51
CA SER A 175 25.66 -5.27 8.41
C SER A 175 24.23 -5.58 7.96
N HIS A 176 24.02 -6.13 6.77
CA HIS A 176 22.69 -6.31 6.16
C HIS A 176 21.87 -7.44 6.79
N GLY A 177 22.40 -8.67 6.77
CA GLY A 177 21.60 -9.89 6.97
C GLY A 177 22.01 -10.76 8.15
N ALA A 178 23.02 -10.34 8.93
CA ALA A 178 23.59 -11.14 10.01
C ALA A 178 23.68 -10.32 11.32
N PRO A 179 23.62 -10.98 12.49
CA PRO A 179 23.91 -10.32 13.75
C PRO A 179 25.29 -9.65 13.73
N LEU A 180 25.40 -8.47 14.34
CA LEU A 180 26.69 -7.76 14.45
C LEU A 180 27.71 -8.59 15.24
N GLY A 181 27.26 -9.29 16.29
CA GLY A 181 28.09 -10.02 17.25
C GLY A 181 28.35 -9.19 18.51
N ASP A 182 28.50 -9.85 19.68
CA ASP A 182 28.52 -9.17 20.98
C ASP A 182 29.62 -8.12 21.12
N ALA A 183 30.82 -8.40 20.60
CA ALA A 183 31.95 -7.46 20.62
C ALA A 183 31.65 -6.20 19.79
N GLU A 184 31.12 -6.37 18.58
CA GLU A 184 30.75 -5.24 17.73
C GLU A 184 29.60 -4.44 18.34
N ILE A 185 28.60 -5.12 18.94
CA ILE A 185 27.49 -4.48 19.65
C ILE A 185 27.98 -3.58 20.82
N ALA A 186 29.02 -4.00 21.54
CA ALA A 186 29.62 -3.20 22.61
C ALA A 186 30.27 -1.92 22.04
N LEU A 187 31.03 -2.05 20.96
CA LEU A 187 31.66 -0.91 20.26
C LEU A 187 30.61 0.04 19.67
N THR A 188 29.53 -0.48 19.09
CA THR A 188 28.42 0.32 18.57
C THR A 188 27.76 1.14 19.68
N ARG A 189 27.56 0.56 20.88
CA ARG A 189 27.03 1.30 22.03
C ARG A 189 27.95 2.44 22.46
N GLU A 190 29.26 2.20 22.50
CA GLU A 190 30.25 3.23 22.81
C GLU A 190 30.21 4.38 21.80
N ALA A 191 30.22 4.05 20.50
CA ALA A 191 30.18 5.03 19.42
C ALA A 191 28.89 5.89 19.42
N LEU A 192 27.74 5.28 19.75
CA LEU A 192 26.45 5.97 19.86
C LEU A 192 26.24 6.67 21.20
N GLY A 193 27.15 6.49 22.17
CA GLY A 193 26.95 6.97 23.55
C GLY A 193 25.75 6.29 24.27
N TRP A 194 25.32 5.10 23.81
CA TRP A 194 24.18 4.39 24.35
C TRP A 194 24.57 3.52 25.55
N LYS A 195 24.22 3.97 26.76
CA LYS A 195 24.65 3.35 28.03
C LYS A 195 23.73 2.26 28.58
N HIS A 196 22.55 2.07 27.99
CA HIS A 196 21.56 1.15 28.52
C HIS A 196 21.76 -0.29 28.03
N ALA A 197 21.44 -1.24 28.91
CA ALA A 197 21.55 -2.67 28.67
C ALA A 197 20.61 -3.13 27.55
N PRO A 198 20.79 -4.36 26.99
CA PRO A 198 19.85 -4.91 26.03
C PRO A 198 18.41 -4.92 26.58
N PHE A 199 17.48 -4.33 25.81
CA PHE A 199 16.06 -4.22 26.15
C PHE A 199 15.75 -3.39 27.41
N ASP A 200 16.69 -2.55 27.84
CA ASP A 200 16.48 -1.54 28.89
C ASP A 200 16.27 -0.18 28.24
N ILE A 201 15.07 0.37 28.38
CA ILE A 201 14.69 1.67 27.83
C ILE A 201 14.23 2.55 28.99
N PRO A 202 14.93 3.66 29.26
CA PRO A 202 14.56 4.62 30.30
C PRO A 202 13.15 5.21 30.14
N SER A 203 12.55 5.58 31.26
CA SER A 203 11.19 6.14 31.28
C SER A 203 11.06 7.48 30.58
N ASP A 204 12.12 8.31 30.58
CA ASP A 204 12.15 9.60 29.87
C ASP A 204 12.18 9.41 28.35
N ILE A 205 12.86 8.37 27.86
CA ILE A 205 12.78 7.97 26.44
C ILE A 205 11.36 7.49 26.13
N TYR A 206 10.77 6.61 26.95
CA TYR A 206 9.37 6.21 26.75
C TYR A 206 8.40 7.40 26.73
N ALA A 207 8.56 8.37 27.64
CA ALA A 207 7.71 9.54 27.70
C ALA A 207 7.80 10.43 26.44
N GLN A 208 8.97 10.50 25.80
CA GLN A 208 9.16 11.24 24.54
C GLN A 208 8.57 10.52 23.32
N TRP A 209 8.54 9.18 23.36
CA TRP A 209 8.05 8.35 22.25
C TRP A 209 6.58 7.94 22.36
N ASP A 210 5.97 8.04 23.55
CA ASP A 210 4.59 7.63 23.76
C ASP A 210 3.63 8.49 22.93
N ALA A 211 2.88 7.84 22.05
CA ALA A 211 1.92 8.49 21.17
C ALA A 211 0.46 8.31 21.63
N LYS A 212 0.21 7.71 22.81
CA LYS A 212 -1.16 7.33 23.20
C LYS A 212 -2.05 8.54 23.41
N GLU A 213 -1.58 9.54 24.15
CA GLU A 213 -2.36 10.76 24.42
C GLU A 213 -2.63 11.55 23.14
N ALA A 214 -1.59 11.80 22.34
CA ALA A 214 -1.73 12.52 21.07
C ALA A 214 -2.62 11.75 20.06
N GLY A 215 -2.50 10.42 20.02
CA GLY A 215 -3.32 9.55 19.17
C GLY A 215 -4.79 9.57 19.58
N GLN A 216 -5.07 9.40 20.87
CA GLN A 216 -6.42 9.46 21.43
C GLN A 216 -7.08 10.82 21.18
N ALA A 217 -6.34 11.92 21.33
CA ALA A 217 -6.85 13.26 21.02
C ALA A 217 -7.20 13.44 19.53
N LYS A 218 -6.34 12.97 18.62
CA LYS A 218 -6.60 13.03 17.16
C LYS A 218 -7.80 12.18 16.76
N GLU A 219 -7.90 10.97 17.27
CA GLU A 219 -9.02 10.07 16.99
C GLU A 219 -10.33 10.58 17.58
N ALA A 220 -10.31 11.12 18.81
CA ALA A 220 -11.49 11.74 19.42
C ALA A 220 -12.00 12.91 18.58
N ALA A 221 -11.11 13.80 18.12
CA ALA A 221 -11.47 14.89 17.23
C ALA A 221 -12.04 14.39 15.89
N TRP A 222 -11.51 13.29 15.35
CA TRP A 222 -12.07 12.66 14.14
C TRP A 222 -13.46 12.05 14.40
N ASN A 223 -13.66 11.39 15.54
CA ASN A 223 -14.96 10.81 15.92
C ASN A 223 -16.05 11.90 16.04
N GLU A 224 -15.72 13.08 16.55
CA GLU A 224 -16.63 14.24 16.56
C GLU A 224 -16.96 14.71 15.13
N LYS A 225 -15.96 14.81 14.25
CA LYS A 225 -16.18 15.12 12.81
C LYS A 225 -17.09 14.10 12.15
N PHE A 226 -16.86 12.80 12.40
CA PHE A 226 -17.65 11.73 11.84
C PHE A 226 -19.09 11.72 12.39
N ALA A 227 -19.28 12.01 13.67
CA ALA A 227 -20.62 12.16 14.25
C ALA A 227 -21.39 13.33 13.62
N ALA A 228 -20.74 14.47 13.39
CA ALA A 228 -21.34 15.60 12.68
C ALA A 228 -21.66 15.25 11.22
N TYR A 229 -20.76 14.53 10.54
CA TYR A 229 -20.99 14.00 9.20
C TYR A 229 -22.20 13.05 9.16
N ALA A 230 -22.30 12.09 10.08
CA ALA A 230 -23.41 11.14 10.15
C ALA A 230 -24.76 11.81 10.42
N LYS A 231 -24.77 12.93 11.14
CA LYS A 231 -25.99 13.73 11.33
C LYS A 231 -26.41 14.44 10.03
N ALA A 232 -25.47 14.92 9.24
CA ALA A 232 -25.73 15.64 8.00
C ALA A 232 -25.97 14.71 6.78
N PHE A 233 -25.29 13.56 6.75
CA PHE A 233 -25.23 12.59 5.66
C PHE A 233 -25.45 11.16 6.19
N PRO A 234 -26.64 10.86 6.74
CA PRO A 234 -26.88 9.60 7.46
C PRO A 234 -26.74 8.35 6.57
N GLN A 235 -27.11 8.45 5.30
CA GLN A 235 -27.00 7.33 4.35
C GLN A 235 -25.53 7.07 4.00
N GLU A 236 -24.76 8.12 3.69
CA GLU A 236 -23.35 7.97 3.36
C GLU A 236 -22.50 7.57 4.56
N ALA A 237 -22.83 8.02 5.78
CA ALA A 237 -22.13 7.57 6.98
C ALA A 237 -22.38 6.09 7.28
N ALA A 238 -23.61 5.61 7.05
CA ALA A 238 -23.93 4.18 7.16
C ALA A 238 -23.17 3.36 6.12
N GLU A 239 -23.11 3.82 4.86
CA GLU A 239 -22.35 3.18 3.79
C GLU A 239 -20.84 3.19 4.05
N PHE A 240 -20.28 4.32 4.51
CA PHE A 240 -18.88 4.39 4.90
C PHE A 240 -18.56 3.37 5.98
N THR A 241 -19.37 3.33 7.05
CA THR A 241 -19.20 2.38 8.16
C THR A 241 -19.26 0.93 7.68
N ARG A 242 -20.27 0.58 6.87
CA ARG A 242 -20.43 -0.77 6.31
C ARG A 242 -19.20 -1.18 5.49
N ARG A 243 -18.76 -0.30 4.60
CA ARG A 243 -17.62 -0.55 3.69
C ARG A 243 -16.30 -0.65 4.44
N MET A 244 -16.07 0.18 5.45
CA MET A 244 -14.85 0.10 6.28
C MET A 244 -14.80 -1.18 7.11
N LYS A 245 -15.94 -1.76 7.49
CA LYS A 245 -16.01 -3.09 8.12
C LYS A 245 -15.90 -4.25 7.13
N GLY A 246 -15.96 -3.99 5.83
CA GLY A 246 -16.00 -5.03 4.80
C GLY A 246 -17.30 -5.84 4.76
N GLU A 247 -18.35 -5.36 5.42
CA GLU A 247 -19.67 -6.02 5.46
C GLU A 247 -20.39 -5.89 4.11
N MET A 248 -21.10 -6.93 3.70
CA MET A 248 -21.93 -6.90 2.49
C MET A 248 -23.24 -6.16 2.74
N PRO A 249 -23.88 -5.56 1.71
CA PRO A 249 -25.26 -5.11 1.82
C PRO A 249 -26.17 -6.26 2.28
N SER A 250 -27.12 -5.97 3.17
CA SER A 250 -27.93 -7.01 3.83
C SER A 250 -28.79 -7.84 2.87
N ASP A 251 -29.16 -7.28 1.73
CA ASP A 251 -29.98 -7.91 0.69
C ASP A 251 -29.16 -8.50 -0.47
N PHE A 252 -27.83 -8.41 -0.41
CA PHE A 252 -26.95 -8.89 -1.48
C PHE A 252 -27.14 -10.39 -1.75
N ASP A 253 -27.16 -11.22 -0.70
CA ASP A 253 -27.32 -12.68 -0.85
C ASP A 253 -28.63 -13.05 -1.55
N ALA A 254 -29.75 -12.46 -1.12
CA ALA A 254 -31.06 -12.70 -1.71
C ALA A 254 -31.09 -12.30 -3.20
N LYS A 255 -30.57 -11.12 -3.54
CA LYS A 255 -30.53 -10.62 -4.92
C LYS A 255 -29.57 -11.43 -5.80
N ALA A 256 -28.44 -11.86 -5.26
CA ALA A 256 -27.49 -12.71 -5.98
C ALA A 256 -28.11 -14.08 -6.28
N ASN A 257 -28.80 -14.69 -5.31
CA ASN A 257 -29.50 -15.96 -5.50
C ASN A 257 -30.66 -15.85 -6.50
N GLU A 258 -31.42 -14.76 -6.48
CA GLU A 258 -32.45 -14.47 -7.49
C GLU A 258 -31.84 -14.37 -8.90
N PHE A 259 -30.74 -13.65 -9.05
CA PHE A 259 -30.01 -13.54 -10.32
C PHE A 259 -29.52 -14.91 -10.82
N ILE A 260 -28.93 -15.72 -9.94
CA ILE A 260 -28.46 -17.07 -10.27
C ILE A 260 -29.63 -17.97 -10.72
N ALA A 261 -30.74 -17.98 -9.97
CA ALA A 261 -31.93 -18.75 -10.32
C ALA A 261 -32.51 -18.31 -11.67
N LYS A 262 -32.52 -17.00 -11.95
CA LYS A 262 -32.95 -16.46 -13.25
C LYS A 262 -32.06 -16.95 -14.40
N LEU A 263 -30.74 -16.99 -14.23
CA LEU A 263 -29.83 -17.54 -15.25
C LEU A 263 -30.10 -19.03 -15.50
N GLN A 264 -30.31 -19.80 -14.43
CA GLN A 264 -30.61 -21.22 -14.55
C GLN A 264 -31.93 -21.49 -15.29
N ALA A 265 -32.94 -20.64 -15.08
CA ALA A 265 -34.24 -20.73 -15.76
C ALA A 265 -34.21 -20.23 -17.22
N ASN A 266 -33.19 -19.45 -17.61
CA ASN A 266 -33.08 -18.84 -18.94
C ASN A 266 -31.70 -19.16 -19.57
N PRO A 267 -31.50 -20.39 -20.08
CA PRO A 267 -30.21 -20.82 -20.60
C PRO A 267 -29.71 -19.93 -21.74
N ALA A 268 -28.43 -19.58 -21.70
CA ALA A 268 -27.77 -18.83 -22.76
C ALA A 268 -26.41 -19.47 -23.09
N LYS A 269 -26.14 -19.69 -24.38
CA LYS A 269 -24.84 -20.18 -24.86
C LYS A 269 -23.87 -19.00 -25.03
N ILE A 270 -23.20 -18.63 -23.95
CA ILE A 270 -22.22 -17.53 -23.92
C ILE A 270 -20.90 -18.01 -23.32
N ALA A 271 -19.80 -17.31 -23.64
CA ALA A 271 -18.52 -17.55 -22.99
C ALA A 271 -18.58 -17.13 -21.51
N SER A 272 -17.84 -17.82 -20.64
CA SER A 272 -17.77 -17.51 -19.20
C SER A 272 -17.28 -16.09 -18.92
N ARG A 273 -16.37 -15.53 -19.72
CA ARG A 273 -15.98 -14.10 -19.64
C ARG A 273 -17.17 -13.14 -19.83
N LYS A 274 -18.11 -13.48 -20.72
CA LYS A 274 -19.32 -12.67 -20.91
C LYS A 274 -20.32 -12.89 -19.77
N ALA A 275 -20.40 -14.10 -19.23
CA ALA A 275 -21.16 -14.37 -18.01
C ALA A 275 -20.58 -13.60 -16.80
N SER A 276 -19.25 -13.49 -16.69
CA SER A 276 -18.57 -12.68 -15.68
C SER A 276 -18.94 -11.20 -15.81
N GLN A 277 -18.89 -10.62 -17.01
CA GLN A 277 -19.37 -9.25 -17.24
C GLN A 277 -20.83 -9.07 -16.83
N ASN A 278 -21.70 -10.02 -17.16
CA ASN A 278 -23.11 -9.95 -16.79
C ASN A 278 -23.30 -10.01 -15.26
N ALA A 279 -22.43 -10.72 -14.54
CA ALA A 279 -22.43 -10.71 -13.08
C ALA A 279 -21.91 -9.38 -12.51
N ILE A 280 -20.86 -8.78 -13.10
CA ILE A 280 -20.38 -7.44 -12.72
C ILE A 280 -21.51 -6.41 -12.95
N GLU A 281 -22.23 -6.49 -14.07
CA GLU A 281 -23.39 -5.63 -14.35
C GLU A 281 -24.51 -5.80 -13.31
N ALA A 282 -24.82 -7.04 -12.90
CA ALA A 282 -25.85 -7.31 -11.91
C ALA A 282 -25.44 -6.86 -10.50
N PHE A 283 -24.16 -7.00 -10.14
CA PHE A 283 -23.67 -6.72 -8.79
C PHE A 283 -23.17 -5.28 -8.61
N GLY A 284 -22.76 -4.59 -9.69
CA GLY A 284 -22.28 -3.21 -9.64
C GLY A 284 -23.22 -2.25 -8.91
N PRO A 285 -24.53 -2.25 -9.19
CA PRO A 285 -25.51 -1.43 -8.47
C PRO A 285 -25.69 -1.79 -6.99
N LEU A 286 -25.30 -3.00 -6.58
CA LEU A 286 -25.42 -3.48 -5.20
C LEU A 286 -24.13 -3.24 -4.40
N LEU A 287 -22.98 -3.19 -5.07
CA LEU A 287 -21.65 -3.12 -4.46
C LEU A 287 -20.94 -1.82 -4.86
N PRO A 288 -21.33 -0.67 -4.26
CA PRO A 288 -20.64 0.59 -4.48
C PRO A 288 -19.17 0.56 -4.04
N GLU A 289 -18.77 -0.42 -3.22
CA GLU A 289 -17.38 -0.69 -2.85
C GLU A 289 -16.52 -1.31 -3.95
N PHE A 290 -17.07 -1.67 -5.13
CA PHE A 290 -16.21 -2.17 -6.21
C PHE A 290 -15.18 -1.10 -6.62
N LEU A 291 -13.91 -1.52 -6.63
CA LEU A 291 -12.82 -0.76 -7.24
C LEU A 291 -12.06 -1.70 -8.18
N GLY A 292 -12.55 -1.74 -9.41
CA GLY A 292 -12.16 -2.71 -10.41
C GLY A 292 -11.07 -2.26 -11.35
N GLY A 293 -10.57 -3.17 -12.17
CA GLY A 293 -9.78 -2.81 -13.34
C GLY A 293 -9.23 -4.00 -14.11
N SER A 294 -8.52 -3.68 -15.19
CA SER A 294 -7.84 -4.65 -16.04
C SER A 294 -6.48 -4.11 -16.48
N ALA A 295 -5.52 -5.02 -16.65
CA ALA A 295 -4.21 -4.71 -17.19
C ALA A 295 -4.29 -4.56 -18.73
N ASP A 296 -4.81 -3.42 -19.20
CA ASP A 296 -4.97 -3.06 -20.62
C ASP A 296 -5.86 -4.00 -21.46
N LEU A 297 -6.65 -4.84 -20.80
CA LEU A 297 -7.45 -5.89 -21.44
C LEU A 297 -8.95 -5.74 -21.18
N ALA A 298 -9.42 -4.54 -20.80
CA ALA A 298 -10.83 -4.25 -20.52
C ALA A 298 -11.82 -4.79 -21.58
N PRO A 299 -11.64 -4.55 -22.90
CA PRO A 299 -12.56 -5.07 -23.92
C PRO A 299 -12.47 -6.59 -24.13
N SER A 300 -11.37 -7.22 -23.71
CA SER A 300 -11.13 -8.67 -23.89
C SER A 300 -11.56 -9.47 -22.67
N ASN A 301 -11.26 -8.97 -21.47
CA ASN A 301 -11.66 -9.56 -20.20
C ASN A 301 -13.12 -9.26 -19.84
N LEU A 302 -13.68 -8.19 -20.41
CA LEU A 302 -15.06 -7.72 -20.20
C LEU A 302 -15.31 -7.26 -18.76
N THR A 303 -14.43 -6.42 -18.23
CA THR A 303 -14.49 -5.93 -16.85
C THR A 303 -15.26 -4.63 -16.67
N LEU A 304 -15.61 -3.94 -17.77
CA LEU A 304 -16.45 -2.75 -17.72
C LEU A 304 -17.94 -3.14 -17.67
N TRP A 305 -18.70 -2.41 -16.87
CA TRP A 305 -20.17 -2.48 -16.79
C TRP A 305 -20.76 -1.07 -17.00
N SER A 306 -22.08 -0.96 -17.11
CA SER A 306 -22.75 0.30 -17.47
C SER A 306 -22.45 1.47 -16.52
N GLY A 307 -22.14 1.19 -15.25
CA GLY A 307 -21.77 2.18 -14.23
C GLY A 307 -20.26 2.28 -13.94
N SER A 308 -19.40 1.69 -14.77
CA SER A 308 -17.95 1.86 -14.65
C SER A 308 -17.52 3.30 -14.93
N LYS A 309 -16.71 3.87 -14.02
CA LYS A 309 -16.13 5.22 -14.14
C LYS A 309 -14.64 5.18 -13.81
N PRO A 310 -13.73 5.45 -14.77
CA PRO A 310 -12.30 5.44 -14.52
C PRO A 310 -11.83 6.53 -13.55
N ILE A 311 -11.00 6.19 -12.57
CA ILE A 311 -10.51 7.14 -11.55
C ILE A 311 -9.53 8.19 -12.09
N ASN A 312 -8.98 7.97 -13.28
CA ASN A 312 -8.18 8.97 -13.99
C ASN A 312 -9.05 10.05 -14.68
N GLU A 313 -10.36 9.84 -14.77
CA GLU A 313 -11.33 10.80 -15.32
C GLU A 313 -12.18 11.43 -14.20
N ASP A 314 -12.64 10.62 -13.26
CA ASP A 314 -13.41 11.03 -12.08
C ASP A 314 -12.86 10.33 -10.84
N ALA A 315 -12.24 11.07 -9.92
CA ALA A 315 -11.63 10.52 -8.72
C ALA A 315 -12.63 9.78 -7.80
N ALA A 316 -13.94 10.05 -7.91
CA ALA A 316 -14.98 9.33 -7.18
C ALA A 316 -15.43 8.02 -7.89
N GLY A 317 -14.78 7.68 -9.00
CA GLY A 317 -15.06 6.50 -9.81
C GLY A 317 -14.80 5.16 -9.12
N ASN A 318 -14.90 4.08 -9.90
CA ASN A 318 -14.90 2.70 -9.42
C ASN A 318 -14.11 1.75 -10.34
N TYR A 319 -13.33 2.32 -11.27
CA TYR A 319 -12.56 1.57 -12.26
C TYR A 319 -11.15 2.14 -12.42
N ILE A 320 -10.17 1.27 -12.66
CA ILE A 320 -8.76 1.61 -12.82
C ILE A 320 -8.27 1.03 -14.15
N HIS A 321 -7.79 1.89 -15.03
CA HIS A 321 -6.96 1.49 -16.16
C HIS A 321 -5.52 1.28 -15.68
N TYR A 322 -5.16 0.04 -15.37
CA TYR A 322 -3.83 -0.28 -14.83
C TYR A 322 -2.71 -0.17 -15.88
N GLY A 323 -3.02 -0.28 -17.17
CA GLY A 323 -2.04 -0.53 -18.22
C GLY A 323 -1.44 -1.94 -18.14
N VAL A 324 -0.42 -2.25 -18.95
CA VAL A 324 0.23 -3.57 -18.98
C VAL A 324 1.16 -3.75 -17.78
N ARG A 325 0.55 -4.03 -16.62
CA ARG A 325 1.20 -4.00 -15.29
C ARG A 325 0.59 -5.05 -14.37
N GLU A 326 0.65 -6.33 -14.73
CA GLU A 326 -0.07 -7.38 -14.01
C GLU A 326 0.39 -7.53 -12.55
N PHE A 327 1.71 -7.44 -12.32
CA PHE A 327 2.27 -7.60 -10.97
C PHE A 327 1.93 -6.39 -10.11
N GLY A 328 2.15 -5.18 -10.63
CA GLY A 328 1.78 -3.92 -10.01
C GLY A 328 0.28 -3.83 -9.72
N MET A 329 -0.58 -4.16 -10.69
CA MET A 329 -2.04 -4.21 -10.54
C MET A 329 -2.45 -5.08 -9.34
N THR A 330 -1.91 -6.30 -9.28
CA THR A 330 -2.32 -7.28 -8.26
C THR A 330 -1.83 -6.86 -6.88
N ALA A 331 -0.60 -6.32 -6.76
CA ALA A 331 -0.07 -5.83 -5.49
C ALA A 331 -0.71 -4.50 -5.04
N ILE A 332 -1.08 -3.61 -5.98
CA ILE A 332 -1.89 -2.42 -5.71
C ILE A 332 -3.25 -2.83 -5.15
N ALA A 333 -3.92 -3.81 -5.77
CA ALA A 333 -5.20 -4.31 -5.29
C ALA A 333 -5.11 -4.96 -3.89
N ASN A 334 -3.97 -5.56 -3.53
CA ASN A 334 -3.71 -5.97 -2.15
C ASN A 334 -3.70 -4.77 -1.19
N GLY A 335 -3.04 -3.66 -1.57
CA GLY A 335 -3.05 -2.42 -0.80
C GLY A 335 -4.44 -1.79 -0.66
N ILE A 336 -5.24 -1.82 -1.72
CA ILE A 336 -6.64 -1.37 -1.71
C ILE A 336 -7.48 -2.21 -0.72
N ALA A 337 -7.32 -3.54 -0.73
CA ALA A 337 -8.02 -4.42 0.20
C ALA A 337 -7.60 -4.16 1.66
N LEU A 338 -6.30 -4.00 1.91
CA LEU A 338 -5.74 -3.74 3.25
C LEU A 338 -6.19 -2.41 3.84
N HIS A 339 -6.35 -1.37 3.00
CA HIS A 339 -6.83 -0.06 3.44
C HIS A 339 -8.27 -0.12 4.01
N GLY A 340 -9.12 -1.02 3.48
CA GLY A 340 -10.55 -1.05 3.77
C GLY A 340 -11.36 -0.04 2.96
N GLY A 341 -12.68 -0.25 2.92
CA GLY A 341 -13.61 0.61 2.18
C GLY A 341 -13.92 0.15 0.75
N PHE A 342 -13.16 -0.80 0.19
CA PHE A 342 -13.34 -1.31 -1.18
C PHE A 342 -13.32 -2.85 -1.27
N LEU A 343 -13.90 -3.38 -2.34
CA LEU A 343 -13.78 -4.74 -2.82
C LEU A 343 -13.07 -4.70 -4.18
N PRO A 344 -11.74 -4.89 -4.21
CA PRO A 344 -10.99 -4.81 -5.44
C PRO A 344 -11.23 -6.04 -6.33
N TYR A 345 -11.31 -5.80 -7.64
CA TYR A 345 -11.17 -6.85 -8.63
C TYR A 345 -10.13 -6.48 -9.70
N THR A 346 -9.35 -7.47 -10.11
CA THR A 346 -8.24 -7.33 -11.06
C THR A 346 -8.43 -8.30 -12.21
N SER A 347 -7.84 -8.02 -13.37
CA SER A 347 -8.05 -8.88 -14.54
C SER A 347 -6.95 -8.80 -15.59
N THR A 348 -6.64 -9.97 -16.16
CA THR A 348 -5.76 -10.16 -17.32
C THR A 348 -6.08 -11.53 -17.98
N PHE A 349 -5.32 -11.95 -18.99
CA PHE A 349 -5.38 -13.32 -19.48
C PHE A 349 -4.79 -14.31 -18.47
N LEU A 350 -5.31 -15.54 -18.41
CA LEU A 350 -4.88 -16.52 -17.42
C LEU A 350 -3.37 -16.78 -17.47
N MET A 351 -2.77 -16.82 -18.65
CA MET A 351 -1.32 -16.98 -18.83
C MET A 351 -0.52 -15.94 -18.02
N PHE A 352 -0.96 -14.68 -17.99
CA PHE A 352 -0.21 -13.60 -17.36
C PHE A 352 -0.35 -13.53 -15.83
N VAL A 353 -1.09 -14.48 -15.21
CA VAL A 353 -0.99 -14.70 -13.76
C VAL A 353 0.44 -15.04 -13.35
N GLU A 354 1.26 -15.56 -14.26
CA GLU A 354 2.69 -15.80 -14.02
C GLU A 354 3.45 -14.52 -13.69
N TYR A 355 3.15 -13.40 -14.34
CA TYR A 355 3.74 -12.09 -14.03
C TYR A 355 3.35 -11.62 -12.63
N ALA A 356 2.10 -11.85 -12.22
CA ALA A 356 1.57 -11.41 -10.93
C ALA A 356 1.74 -12.43 -9.79
N ARG A 357 2.43 -13.55 -10.05
CA ARG A 357 2.24 -14.78 -9.27
C ARG A 357 2.52 -14.61 -7.77
N ASN A 358 3.53 -13.82 -7.42
CA ASN A 358 3.86 -13.57 -6.02
C ASN A 358 2.85 -12.64 -5.34
N ALA A 359 2.32 -11.61 -6.03
CA ALA A 359 1.25 -10.77 -5.49
C ALA A 359 -0.04 -11.56 -5.24
N VAL A 360 -0.36 -12.53 -6.11
CA VAL A 360 -1.46 -13.48 -5.89
C VAL A 360 -1.23 -14.30 -4.62
N ARG A 361 0.01 -14.81 -4.43
CA ARG A 361 0.39 -15.53 -3.20
C ARG A 361 0.26 -14.63 -1.97
N MET A 362 0.67 -13.37 -2.06
CA MET A 362 0.59 -12.43 -0.95
C MET A 362 -0.86 -12.10 -0.57
N ALA A 363 -1.78 -11.97 -1.53
CA ALA A 363 -3.21 -11.81 -1.26
C ALA A 363 -3.75 -12.96 -0.38
N ALA A 364 -3.41 -14.20 -0.75
CA ALA A 364 -3.80 -15.40 -0.01
C ALA A 364 -3.15 -15.46 1.39
N LEU A 365 -1.84 -15.18 1.48
CA LEU A 365 -1.11 -15.19 2.75
C LEU A 365 -1.69 -14.17 3.75
N MET A 366 -1.97 -12.95 3.27
CA MET A 366 -2.53 -11.87 4.07
C MET A 366 -4.05 -12.01 4.31
N LYS A 367 -4.68 -13.06 3.76
CA LYS A 367 -6.12 -13.34 3.87
C LYS A 367 -7.00 -12.19 3.34
N GLN A 368 -6.59 -11.57 2.24
CA GLN A 368 -7.28 -10.40 1.69
C GLN A 368 -8.37 -10.79 0.70
N ARG A 369 -9.48 -10.04 0.74
CA ARG A 369 -10.60 -10.20 -0.19
C ARG A 369 -10.31 -9.46 -1.49
N GLN A 370 -10.00 -10.19 -2.55
CA GLN A 370 -9.81 -9.69 -3.91
C GLN A 370 -10.38 -10.70 -4.91
N VAL A 371 -11.11 -10.24 -5.93
CA VAL A 371 -11.57 -11.11 -7.03
C VAL A 371 -10.62 -10.98 -8.22
N MET A 372 -9.95 -12.07 -8.58
CA MET A 372 -9.03 -12.10 -9.73
C MET A 372 -9.71 -12.74 -10.92
N VAL A 373 -10.05 -11.93 -11.94
CA VAL A 373 -10.77 -12.36 -13.13
C VAL A 373 -9.78 -12.73 -14.23
N TYR A 374 -9.47 -14.03 -14.35
CA TYR A 374 -8.61 -14.55 -15.41
C TYR A 374 -9.46 -15.15 -16.54
N THR A 375 -9.27 -14.64 -17.76
CA THR A 375 -9.99 -15.09 -18.96
C THR A 375 -9.05 -15.75 -19.95
N HIS A 376 -9.57 -16.35 -21.03
CA HIS A 376 -8.79 -17.08 -22.02
C HIS A 376 -8.02 -18.22 -21.35
N ASP A 377 -8.78 -19.14 -20.79
CA ASP A 377 -8.34 -20.15 -19.83
C ASP A 377 -7.74 -21.42 -20.46
N SER A 378 -7.90 -21.60 -21.78
CA SER A 378 -7.37 -22.75 -22.52
C SER A 378 -6.99 -22.40 -23.95
#